data_AF-A0A9E5EX26-F1
#
_entry.id   AF-A0A9E5EX26-F1
#
_cell.length_a   1.000
_cell.length_b   1.000
_cell.length_c   1.000
_cell.angle_alpha   90.00
_cell.angle_beta   90.00
_cell.angle_gamma   90.00
#
_symmetry.space_group_name_H-M   'P 1'
#
loop_
_entity.id
_entity.type
_entity.pdbx_description
1 polymer ?
#
loop_
_entity_poly.entity_id
_entity_poly.type
_entity_poly.pdbx_seq_one_letter_code
_entity_poly.pdbx_strand_id
1 'polypeptide(L)'
;GRNDVLTEVFDQQEAREVLAFAQQKNLGLLSFWSLNRDLQNASGVLSRTDNFSSSILQTPYEFSGIFKVFTSPVVAATSPTVAAATVPTVTSSPAATADYLFALDPTGTMIKSGSMVV
;
A
#
# COMPACT_ATOMS: atom_id res chain seq x y z
N GLY A 1 2.05 -5.43 8.04
CA GLY A 1 1.60 -6.82 7.80
C GLY A 1 2.47 -7.48 6.76
N ARG A 2 2.05 -8.64 6.25
CA ARG A 2 2.77 -9.39 5.20
C ARG A 2 2.66 -8.67 3.85
N ASN A 3 3.77 -8.68 3.10
CA ASN A 3 3.88 -8.22 1.72
C ASN A 3 3.98 -9.41 0.74
N ASP A 4 3.92 -9.12 -0.57
CA ASP A 4 3.97 -10.11 -1.65
C ASP A 4 5.27 -10.93 -1.65
N VAL A 5 6.36 -10.31 -1.19
CA VAL A 5 7.61 -11.02 -0.87
C VAL A 5 7.45 -11.66 0.51
N LEU A 6 7.39 -12.99 0.56
CA LEU A 6 6.99 -13.72 1.77
C LEU A 6 7.91 -13.54 2.99
N THR A 7 9.15 -13.11 2.79
CA THR A 7 10.11 -12.80 3.85
C THR A 7 9.96 -11.38 4.38
N GLU A 8 9.19 -10.53 3.71
CA GLU A 8 8.94 -9.15 4.10
C GLU A 8 7.63 -9.08 4.90
N VAL A 9 7.78 -8.96 6.20
CA VAL A 9 6.67 -8.76 7.13
C VAL A 9 6.95 -7.50 7.91
N PHE A 10 6.06 -6.52 7.82
CA PHE A 10 6.07 -5.34 8.68
C PHE A 10 5.21 -5.62 9.92
N ASP A 11 5.79 -5.91 11.07
CA ASP A 11 5.04 -6.26 12.29
C ASP A 11 4.80 -5.05 13.22
N GLN A 12 4.18 -5.30 14.37
CA GLN A 12 3.86 -4.24 15.32
C GLN A 12 5.10 -3.66 16.01
N GLN A 13 6.19 -4.43 16.10
CA GLN A 13 7.45 -3.94 16.65
C GLN A 13 8.06 -2.91 15.72
N GLU A 14 8.14 -3.21 14.43
CA GLU A 14 8.65 -2.29 13.41
C GLU A 14 7.75 -1.05 13.29
N ALA A 15 6.42 -1.19 13.47
CA ALA A 15 5.52 -0.04 13.56
C ALA A 15 5.87 0.90 14.73
N ARG A 16 6.21 0.36 15.90
CA ARG A 16 6.64 1.19 17.05
C ARG A 16 7.99 1.86 16.80
N GLU A 17 8.90 1.20 16.10
CA GLU A 17 10.20 1.76 15.72
C GLU A 17 10.05 2.91 14.73
N VAL A 18 9.21 2.76 13.70
CA VAL A 18 8.86 3.83 12.76
C VAL A 18 8.19 5.00 13.47
N LEU A 19 7.28 4.74 14.41
CA LEU A 19 6.65 5.80 15.22
C LEU A 19 7.71 6.59 16.01
N ALA A 20 8.60 5.89 16.72
CA ALA A 20 9.65 6.50 17.52
C ALA A 20 10.60 7.34 16.65
N PHE A 21 11.00 6.81 15.49
CA PHE A 21 11.80 7.54 14.52
C PHE A 21 11.08 8.80 14.02
N ALA A 22 9.80 8.68 13.64
CA ALA A 22 9.02 9.81 13.13
C ALA A 22 8.89 10.94 14.15
N GLN A 23 8.69 10.60 15.43
CA GLN A 23 8.69 11.55 16.54
C GLN A 23 10.07 12.17 16.75
N GLN A 24 11.13 11.37 16.78
CA GLN A 24 12.51 11.85 16.98
C GLN A 24 12.95 12.81 15.86
N LYS A 25 12.49 12.57 14.62
CA LYS A 25 12.85 13.36 13.44
C LYS A 25 11.89 14.49 13.12
N ASN A 26 10.87 14.70 13.95
CA ASN A 26 9.87 15.76 13.75
C ASN A 26 9.20 15.68 12.36
N LEU A 27 8.84 14.47 11.92
CA LEU A 27 8.18 14.29 10.62
C LEU A 27 6.79 14.95 10.61
N GLY A 28 6.33 15.39 9.44
CA GLY A 28 5.05 16.10 9.31
C GLY A 28 3.83 15.19 9.20
N LEU A 29 4.01 13.94 8.74
CA LEU A 29 2.94 12.99 8.46
C LEU A 29 3.44 11.55 8.62
N LEU A 30 2.56 10.68 9.11
CA LEU A 30 2.73 9.24 9.11
C LEU A 30 1.45 8.58 8.58
N SER A 31 1.59 7.64 7.66
CA SER A 31 0.49 6.88 7.09
C SER A 31 0.94 5.46 6.78
N PHE A 32 -0.02 4.55 6.61
CA PHE A 32 0.24 3.18 6.22
C PHE A 32 -0.86 2.65 5.29
N TRP A 33 -0.51 1.63 4.50
CA TRP A 33 -1.46 0.90 3.69
C TRP A 33 -1.86 -0.41 4.41
N SER A 34 -3.11 -0.59 4.83
CA SER A 34 -4.27 0.30 4.73
C SER A 34 -5.24 -0.02 5.87
N LEU A 35 -6.22 0.86 6.10
CA LEU A 35 -7.17 0.69 7.20
C LEU A 35 -7.96 -0.62 7.12
N ASN A 36 -8.42 -1.01 5.93
CA ASN A 36 -9.16 -2.26 5.72
C ASN A 36 -8.29 -3.52 5.88
N ARG A 37 -6.97 -3.37 6.03
CA ARG A 37 -6.03 -4.46 6.33
C ARG A 37 -5.60 -4.49 7.80
N ASP A 38 -6.03 -3.55 8.62
CA ASP A 38 -5.61 -3.45 10.03
C ASP A 38 -6.41 -4.39 10.94
N LEU A 39 -6.37 -5.68 10.62
CA LEU A 39 -6.96 -6.75 11.40
C LEU A 39 -6.37 -8.11 10.97
N GLN A 40 -6.44 -9.07 11.87
CA GLN A 40 -6.15 -10.46 11.55
C GLN A 40 -7.24 -11.04 10.63
N ASN A 41 -6.87 -11.98 9.75
CA ASN A 41 -7.84 -12.73 8.97
C ASN A 41 -8.67 -13.65 9.89
N ALA A 42 -9.94 -13.89 9.57
CA ALA A 42 -10.79 -14.82 10.32
C ALA A 42 -10.22 -16.25 10.38
N SER A 43 -9.41 -16.64 9.39
CA SER A 43 -8.71 -17.94 9.35
C SER A 43 -7.36 -17.93 10.06
N GLY A 44 -6.98 -16.84 10.73
CA GLY A 44 -5.70 -16.71 11.44
C GLY A 44 -4.58 -16.07 10.59
N VAL A 45 -3.34 -16.53 10.78
CA VAL A 45 -2.17 -16.07 10.03
C VAL A 45 -2.20 -16.68 8.62
N LEU A 46 -1.92 -15.87 7.60
CA LEU A 46 -1.84 -16.33 6.22
C LEU A 46 -0.40 -16.30 5.69
N SER A 47 -0.07 -17.23 4.81
CA SER A 47 1.22 -17.31 4.11
C SER A 47 1.28 -16.47 2.84
N ARG A 48 0.35 -15.52 2.65
CA ARG A 48 0.21 -14.65 1.49
C ARG A 48 -0.28 -13.27 1.92
N THR A 49 -0.12 -12.26 1.08
CA THR A 49 -0.81 -10.98 1.23
C THR A 49 -2.31 -11.16 1.01
N ASP A 50 -3.10 -10.34 1.71
CA ASP A 50 -4.54 -10.31 1.60
C ASP A 50 -5.04 -8.85 1.64
N ASN A 51 -6.12 -8.59 0.89
CA ASN A 51 -6.64 -7.23 0.74
C ASN A 51 -7.45 -6.76 1.95
N PHE A 52 -7.94 -7.67 2.80
CA PHE A 52 -8.85 -7.35 3.91
C PHE A 52 -8.26 -7.74 5.28
N SER A 53 -6.98 -8.07 5.32
CA SER A 53 -6.26 -8.40 6.55
C SER A 53 -4.75 -8.19 6.39
N SER A 54 -4.06 -8.05 7.52
CA SER A 54 -2.60 -7.90 7.53
C SER A 54 -1.87 -9.21 7.29
N SER A 55 -2.61 -10.33 7.31
CA SER A 55 -2.12 -11.69 7.19
C SER A 55 -1.16 -12.14 8.31
N ILE A 56 -1.06 -11.36 9.39
CA ILE A 56 -0.27 -11.68 10.59
C ILE A 56 -1.16 -11.72 11.82
N LEU A 57 -0.61 -12.21 12.94
CA LEU A 57 -1.29 -12.15 14.24
C LEU A 57 -1.36 -10.68 14.69
N GLN A 58 -2.57 -10.23 15.03
CA GLN A 58 -2.81 -8.90 15.57
C GLN A 58 -4.21 -8.82 16.18
N THR A 59 -4.44 -7.81 17.01
CA THR A 59 -5.79 -7.35 17.34
C THR A 59 -6.33 -6.40 16.27
N PRO A 60 -7.66 -6.28 16.11
CA PRO A 60 -8.24 -5.29 15.19
C PRO A 60 -7.78 -3.87 15.54
N TYR A 61 -7.36 -3.13 14.52
CA TYR A 61 -6.86 -1.76 14.59
C TYR A 61 -5.56 -1.54 15.38
N GLU A 62 -4.73 -2.58 15.52
CA GLU A 62 -3.49 -2.47 16.30
C GLU A 62 -2.48 -1.50 15.68
N PHE A 63 -2.30 -1.50 14.35
CA PHE A 63 -1.39 -0.55 13.69
C PHE A 63 -1.90 0.88 13.80
N SER A 64 -3.20 1.10 13.58
CA SER A 64 -3.87 2.39 13.83
C SER A 64 -3.70 2.81 15.28
N GLY A 65 -3.83 1.88 16.22
CA GLY A 65 -3.68 2.09 17.66
C GLY A 65 -2.27 2.53 18.06
N ILE A 66 -1.25 2.03 17.37
CA ILE A 66 0.15 2.46 17.50
C ILE A 66 0.32 3.86 16.91
N PHE A 67 -0.06 4.07 15.65
CA PHE A 67 0.19 5.33 14.96
C PHE A 67 -0.69 6.50 15.39
N LYS A 68 -1.85 6.28 16.03
CA LYS A 68 -2.68 7.38 16.56
C LYS A 68 -1.96 8.26 17.59
N VAL A 69 -0.88 7.75 18.20
CA VAL A 69 -0.06 8.46 19.18
C VAL A 69 0.85 9.50 18.51
N PHE A 70 1.07 9.38 17.20
CA PHE A 70 1.91 10.30 16.46
C PHE A 70 1.36 11.74 16.52
N THR A 71 2.21 12.66 16.96
CA THR A 71 1.91 14.10 16.98
C THR A 71 2.82 14.79 15.97
N SER A 72 2.23 15.43 14.97
CA SER A 72 3.01 16.23 14.02
C SER A 72 3.44 17.55 14.67
N PRO A 73 4.74 17.89 14.68
CA PRO A 73 5.22 19.19 15.11
C PRO A 73 4.99 20.26 14.04
N VAL A 74 4.60 19.87 12.82
CA VAL A 74 4.25 20.80 11.75
C VAL A 74 2.85 21.30 12.05
N VAL A 75 2.76 22.55 12.52
CA VAL A 75 1.51 23.31 12.49
C VAL A 75 1.00 23.21 11.06
N ALA A 76 -0.23 22.68 10.86
CA ALA A 76 -0.80 22.46 9.54
C ALA A 76 -0.46 23.68 8.68
N ALA A 77 0.45 23.50 7.73
CA ALA A 77 0.89 24.60 6.89
C ALA A 77 -0.39 25.15 6.29
N THR A 78 -0.70 26.42 6.56
CA THR A 78 -1.65 27.15 5.73
C THR A 78 -1.16 26.89 4.32
N SER A 79 -1.93 26.13 3.52
CA SER A 79 -1.54 25.79 2.17
C SER A 79 -1.01 27.08 1.55
N PRO A 80 0.29 27.17 1.21
CA PRO A 80 0.73 28.35 0.50
C PRO A 80 -0.14 28.42 -0.74
N THR A 81 -0.76 29.56 -0.98
CA THR A 81 -1.42 29.82 -2.27
C THR A 81 -0.33 29.72 -3.32
N VAL A 82 -0.15 28.53 -3.89
CA VAL A 82 0.78 28.31 -4.98
C VAL A 82 0.16 29.06 -6.15
N ALA A 83 0.75 30.20 -6.52
CA ALA A 83 0.42 30.86 -7.78
C ALA A 83 0.49 29.79 -8.88
N ALA A 84 -0.59 29.66 -9.65
CA ALA A 84 -0.75 28.63 -10.66
C ALA A 84 0.54 28.49 -11.48
N ALA A 85 1.27 27.40 -11.27
CA ALA A 85 2.41 27.07 -12.11
C ALA A 85 1.87 26.82 -13.51
N THR A 86 2.42 27.51 -14.50
CA THR A 86 2.20 27.21 -15.92
C THR A 86 2.55 25.74 -16.12
N VAL A 87 1.55 24.93 -16.47
CA VAL A 87 1.72 23.51 -16.74
C VAL A 87 2.73 23.35 -17.89
N PRO A 88 3.94 22.79 -17.67
CA PRO A 88 4.75 22.38 -18.80
C PRO A 88 4.05 21.22 -19.51
N THR A 89 3.94 21.29 -20.83
CA THR A 89 3.37 20.23 -21.65
C THR A 89 4.17 18.95 -21.44
N VAL A 90 3.61 17.99 -20.71
CA VAL A 90 4.12 16.62 -20.67
C VAL A 90 3.76 15.93 -21.99
N THR A 91 4.77 15.57 -22.77
CA THR A 91 4.59 14.61 -23.86
C THR A 91 4.27 13.26 -23.22
N SER A 92 3.05 12.76 -23.42
CA SER A 92 2.62 11.45 -22.94
C SER A 92 3.55 10.36 -23.48
N SER A 93 4.19 9.60 -22.57
CA SER A 93 4.72 8.28 -22.89
C SER A 93 3.55 7.37 -23.29
N PRO A 94 3.67 6.52 -24.33
CA PRO A 94 2.59 5.61 -24.67
C PRO A 94 2.27 4.72 -23.47
N ALA A 95 0.97 4.56 -23.20
CA ALA A 95 0.46 3.71 -22.15
C ALA A 95 1.02 2.29 -22.33
N ALA A 96 1.52 1.70 -21.25
CA ALA A 96 1.73 0.26 -21.22
C ALA A 96 0.34 -0.40 -21.33
N THR A 97 -0.05 -0.77 -22.55
CA THR A 97 -1.20 -1.65 -22.76
C THR A 97 -0.87 -2.96 -22.06
N ALA A 98 -1.66 -3.32 -21.06
CA ALA A 98 -1.57 -4.63 -20.45
C ALA A 98 -1.96 -5.65 -21.52
N ASP A 99 -0.95 -6.27 -22.16
CA ASP A 99 -1.12 -7.44 -23.01
C ASP A 99 -1.48 -8.66 -22.14
N TYR A 100 -2.68 -8.63 -21.55
CA TYR A 100 -3.32 -9.87 -21.12
C TYR A 100 -3.81 -10.57 -22.40
N LEU A 101 -2.96 -11.44 -22.94
CA LEU A 101 -3.25 -12.30 -24.08
C LEU A 101 -4.27 -13.39 -23.70
N PHE A 102 -5.48 -12.98 -23.36
CA PHE A 102 -6.67 -13.83 -23.32
C PHE A 102 -7.54 -13.43 -24.50
N ALA A 103 -7.14 -13.85 -25.70
CA ALA A 103 -8.00 -13.69 -26.86
C ALA A 103 -9.25 -14.57 -26.65
N LEU A 104 -10.40 -13.91 -26.55
CA LEU A 104 -11.70 -14.55 -26.71
C LEU A 104 -12.00 -14.67 -28.20
N ASP A 105 -12.52 -15.80 -28.64
CA ASP A 105 -13.07 -15.91 -29.99
C ASP A 105 -14.34 -15.03 -30.14
N PRO A 106 -14.90 -14.85 -31.35
CA PRO A 106 -16.10 -14.02 -31.56
C PRO A 106 -17.34 -14.46 -30.77
N THR A 107 -17.30 -15.64 -30.13
CA THR A 107 -18.37 -16.18 -29.29
C THR A 107 -18.10 -16.05 -27.78
N GLY A 108 -16.95 -15.47 -27.39
CA GLY A 108 -16.62 -15.18 -25.99
C GLY A 108 -15.98 -16.35 -25.24
N THR A 109 -15.45 -17.36 -25.93
CA THR A 109 -14.79 -18.51 -25.27
C THR A 109 -13.27 -18.31 -25.22
N MET A 110 -12.65 -18.58 -24.06
CA MET A 110 -11.21 -18.41 -23.81
C MET A 110 -10.37 -19.38 -24.66
N ILE A 111 -9.50 -18.85 -25.52
CA ILE A 111 -8.51 -19.65 -26.25
C ILE A 111 -7.27 -19.83 -25.35
N LYS A 112 -6.98 -21.07 -24.94
CA LYS A 112 -5.80 -21.38 -24.11
C LYS A 112 -4.55 -21.40 -24.97
N SER A 113 -3.60 -20.51 -24.70
CA SER A 113 -2.20 -20.61 -25.14
C SER A 113 -1.37 -19.97 -24.03
N GLY A 114 -0.37 -20.58 -23.42
CA GLY A 114 0.74 -21.34 -23.99
C GLY A 114 2.01 -20.66 -23.43
N SER A 115 2.82 -21.42 -22.70
CA SER A 115 3.93 -20.96 -21.85
C SER A 115 4.90 -19.98 -22.53
N MET A 116 5.27 -18.89 -21.84
CA MET A 116 6.48 -18.13 -22.16
C MET A 116 7.33 -17.94 -20.90
N VAL A 117 8.39 -18.75 -20.86
CA VAL A 117 9.64 -18.53 -20.12
C VAL A 117 10.26 -17.22 -20.57
N VAL A 118 10.54 -16.32 -19.62
CA VAL A 118 11.83 -15.63 -19.40
C VAL A 118 11.94 -15.33 -17.90
#